data_AF-A0A800DZF3-F1
#
_entry.id   AF-A0A800DZF3-F1
#
_cell.length_a   1.000
_cell.length_b   1.000
_cell.length_c   1.000
_cell.angle_alpha   90.00
_cell.angle_beta   90.00
_cell.angle_gamma   90.00
#
_symmetry.space_group_name_H-M   'P 1'
#
loop_
_entity.id
_entity.type
_entity.pdbx_description
1 polymer ?
#
loop_
_entity_poly.entity_id
_entity_poly.type
_entity_poly.pdbx_seq_one_letter_code
_entity_poly.pdbx_strand_id
1 'polypeptide(L)'
;MPGVDKYHQDVRIAFSLFFIMIALLINLHIDVVLGAFVVGIFIATFFDHNKDLEHKLAPFGFGFLITLFFVHVGSSLNLSLISLTMLKDAILIVLAMIFIRIVAGFVFYSTMGFKKVI
;
A
#
# COMPACT_ATOMS: atom_id res chain seq x y z
N MET A 1 -6.42 -18.05 28.28
CA MET A 1 -5.71 -16.96 27.56
C MET A 1 -4.92 -16.19 28.59
N PRO A 2 -3.63 -15.84 28.39
CA PRO A 2 -2.95 -14.98 29.35
C PRO A 2 -3.71 -13.64 29.35
N GLY A 3 -4.26 -13.31 30.51
CA GLY A 3 -5.08 -12.13 30.69
C GLY A 3 -4.23 -10.88 30.58
N VAL A 4 -4.74 -9.91 29.82
CA VAL A 4 -4.22 -8.55 29.68
C VAL A 4 -2.94 -8.46 28.82
N ASP A 5 -3.11 -8.02 27.57
CA ASP A 5 -2.01 -7.56 26.70
C ASP A 5 -1.42 -6.26 27.25
N LYS A 6 -0.59 -6.38 28.30
CA LYS A 6 0.06 -5.26 28.99
C LYS A 6 1.17 -4.60 28.17
N TYR A 7 1.62 -5.23 27.08
CA TYR A 7 2.87 -4.88 26.40
C TYR A 7 2.76 -4.73 24.87
N HIS A 8 1.55 -4.50 24.34
CA HIS A 8 1.29 -4.37 22.90
C HIS A 8 1.92 -5.50 22.08
N GLN A 9 1.77 -6.74 22.55
CA GLN A 9 2.44 -7.90 21.98
C GLN A 9 1.99 -8.18 20.55
N ASP A 10 0.73 -7.89 20.23
CA ASP A 10 0.15 -8.05 18.90
C ASP A 10 0.87 -7.17 17.86
N VAL A 11 1.18 -5.92 18.23
CA VAL A 11 1.91 -4.98 17.36
C VAL A 11 3.33 -5.48 17.11
N ARG A 12 4.01 -5.97 18.14
CA ARG A 12 5.35 -6.54 18.00
C ARG A 12 5.38 -7.75 17.08
N ILE A 13 4.39 -8.65 17.21
CA ILE A 13 4.28 -9.83 16.34
C ILE A 13 4.01 -9.41 14.90
N ALA A 14 3.10 -8.45 14.69
CA ALA A 14 2.80 -7.89 13.37
C ALA A 14 4.05 -7.32 12.68
N PHE A 15 4.81 -6.45 13.38
CA PHE A 15 6.05 -5.89 12.84
C PHE A 15 7.14 -6.95 12.62
N SER A 16 7.27 -7.92 13.52
CA SER A 16 8.24 -9.00 13.36
C SER A 16 7.94 -9.81 12.10
N LEU A 17 6.67 -10.18 11.89
CA LEU A 17 6.23 -10.90 10.70
C LEU A 17 6.42 -10.08 9.43
N PHE A 18 6.15 -8.77 9.48
CA PHE A 18 6.37 -7.83 8.40
C PHE A 18 7.84 -7.82 7.95
N PHE A 19 8.79 -7.65 8.88
CA PHE A 19 10.22 -7.64 8.54
C PHE A 19 10.73 -9.01 8.08
N ILE A 20 10.23 -10.12 8.66
CA ILE A 20 10.60 -11.48 8.23
C ILE A 20 10.16 -11.72 6.79
N MET A 21 8.95 -11.34 6.41
CA MET A 21 8.46 -11.51 5.03
C MET A 21 9.19 -10.60 4.04
N ILE A 22 9.50 -9.36 4.43
CA ILE A 22 10.33 -8.47 3.61
C ILE A 22 11.70 -9.11 3.36
N ALA A 23 12.37 -9.56 4.42
CA ALA A 23 13.69 -10.19 4.31
C ALA A 23 13.64 -11.45 3.43
N LEU A 24 12.59 -12.28 3.59
CA LEU A 24 12.39 -13.47 2.78
C LEU A 24 12.23 -13.12 1.29
N LEU A 25 11.40 -12.14 0.95
CA LEU A 25 11.16 -11.79 -0.45
C LEU A 25 12.33 -11.11 -1.13
N ILE A 26 13.09 -10.29 -0.38
CA ILE A 26 14.35 -9.74 -0.87
C ILE A 26 15.31 -10.88 -1.25
N ASN A 27 15.44 -11.91 -0.40
CA ASN A 27 16.28 -13.07 -0.71
C ASN A 27 15.78 -13.86 -1.92
N LEU A 28 14.46 -13.95 -2.11
CA LEU A 28 13.84 -14.60 -3.27
C LEU A 28 13.83 -13.71 -4.52
N HIS A 29 14.31 -12.46 -4.45
CA HIS A 29 14.26 -11.47 -5.53
C HIS A 29 12.83 -11.19 -6.04
N ILE A 30 11.85 -11.27 -5.14
CA ILE A 30 10.44 -10.96 -5.40
C ILE A 30 10.14 -9.54 -4.90
N ASP A 31 9.16 -8.88 -5.52
CA ASP A 31 8.69 -7.57 -5.11
C ASP A 31 8.24 -7.54 -3.64
N VAL A 32 8.91 -6.70 -2.86
CA VAL A 32 8.67 -6.53 -1.42
C VAL A 32 7.26 -6.04 -1.12
N VAL A 33 6.64 -5.30 -2.06
CA VAL A 33 5.26 -4.80 -1.95
C VAL A 33 4.27 -5.98 -1.87
N LEU A 34 4.51 -7.06 -2.60
CA LEU A 34 3.69 -8.26 -2.54
C LEU A 34 3.78 -8.91 -1.15
N GLY A 35 4.95 -8.84 -0.51
CA GLY A 35 5.14 -9.32 0.86
C GLY A 35 4.38 -8.57 1.91
N ALA A 36 4.48 -7.24 1.86
CA ALA A 36 3.69 -6.38 2.72
C ALA A 36 2.20 -6.69 2.62
N PHE A 37 1.72 -6.97 1.40
CA PHE A 37 0.34 -7.37 1.15
C PHE A 37 -0.01 -8.75 1.76
N VAL A 38 0.83 -9.77 1.56
CA VAL A 38 0.63 -11.11 2.14
C VAL A 38 0.63 -11.07 3.67
N VAL A 39 1.53 -10.30 4.28
CA VAL A 39 1.55 -10.08 5.74
C VAL A 39 0.27 -9.41 6.19
N GLY A 40 -0.20 -8.40 5.47
CA GLY A 40 -1.45 -7.71 5.75
C GLY A 40 -2.65 -8.67 5.76
N ILE A 41 -2.75 -9.55 4.75
CA ILE A 41 -3.78 -10.60 4.70
C ILE A 41 -3.66 -11.55 5.88
N PHE A 42 -2.44 -12.00 6.19
CA PHE A 42 -2.19 -12.91 7.31
C PHE A 42 -2.61 -12.28 8.65
N ILE A 43 -2.23 -11.02 8.89
CA ILE A 43 -2.63 -10.29 10.10
C ILE A 43 -4.17 -10.13 10.14
N ALA A 44 -4.79 -9.70 9.04
CA ALA A 44 -6.24 -9.53 8.97
C ALA A 44 -7.01 -10.85 9.22
N THR A 45 -6.52 -11.97 8.71
CA THR A 45 -7.19 -13.28 8.84
C THR A 45 -7.02 -13.89 10.23
N PHE A 46 -5.82 -13.82 10.81
CA PHE A 46 -5.52 -14.51 12.07
C PHE A 46 -5.75 -13.65 13.32
N PHE A 47 -5.83 -12.32 13.17
CA PHE A 47 -6.07 -11.38 14.27
C PHE A 47 -7.45 -10.71 14.20
N ASP A 48 -8.41 -11.29 13.47
CA ASP A 48 -9.76 -10.75 13.18
C ASP A 48 -10.58 -10.33 14.42
N HIS A 49 -10.26 -10.89 15.61
CA HIS A 49 -10.90 -10.48 16.88
C HIS A 49 -10.28 -9.24 17.55
N ASN A 50 -9.10 -8.79 17.11
CA ASN A 50 -8.39 -7.62 17.62
C ASN A 50 -8.50 -6.45 16.62
N LYS A 51 -9.71 -5.87 16.49
CA LYS A 51 -9.92 -4.62 15.70
C LYS A 51 -9.03 -3.46 16.16
N ASP A 52 -8.52 -3.52 17.38
CA ASP A 52 -7.56 -2.56 17.91
C ASP A 52 -6.20 -2.62 17.21
N LEU A 53 -5.82 -3.75 16.60
CA LEU A 53 -4.51 -3.89 15.95
C LEU A 53 -4.42 -3.04 14.68
N GLU A 54 -5.45 -3.07 13.83
CA GLU A 54 -5.53 -2.19 12.67
C GLU A 54 -5.49 -0.72 13.11
N HIS A 55 -6.25 -0.36 14.15
CA HIS A 55 -6.26 1.00 14.68
C HIS A 55 -4.90 1.43 15.26
N LYS A 56 -4.14 0.51 15.87
CA LYS A 56 -2.77 0.75 16.38
C LYS A 56 -1.75 0.88 15.24
N LEU A 57 -1.93 0.16 14.13
CA LEU A 57 -1.01 0.15 12.98
C LEU A 57 -1.32 1.25 11.96
N ALA A 58 -2.57 1.70 11.85
CA ALA A 58 -3.00 2.70 10.89
C ALA A 58 -2.22 4.03 10.99
N PRO A 59 -1.96 4.60 12.19
CA PRO A 59 -1.12 5.80 12.31
C PRO A 59 0.30 5.60 11.79
N PHE A 60 0.85 4.38 11.89
CA PHE A 60 2.18 4.07 11.38
C PHE A 60 2.20 3.98 9.85
N GLY A 61 1.25 3.26 9.26
CA GLY A 61 1.11 3.12 7.81
C GLY A 61 0.69 4.43 7.16
N PHE A 62 -0.53 4.88 7.44
CA PHE A 62 -1.15 6.01 6.75
C PHE A 62 -0.62 7.37 7.21
N GLY A 63 -0.16 7.48 8.47
CA GLY A 63 0.44 8.70 9.00
C GLY A 63 1.93 8.77 8.67
N PHE A 64 2.74 7.91 9.30
CA PHE A 64 4.20 8.04 9.23
C PHE A 64 4.79 7.62 7.87
N LEU A 65 4.52 6.39 7.42
CA LEU A 65 5.16 5.85 6.21
C LEU A 65 4.70 6.55 4.93
N ILE A 66 3.40 6.80 4.77
CA ILE A 66 2.87 7.50 3.59
C ILE A 66 3.41 8.93 3.52
N THR A 67 3.48 9.66 4.64
CA THR A 67 4.07 11.00 4.64
C THR A 67 5.54 10.96 4.25
N LEU A 68 6.34 10.03 4.81
CA LEU A 68 7.75 9.88 4.43
C LEU A 68 7.91 9.54 2.95
N PHE A 69 7.07 8.65 2.41
CA PHE A 69 7.04 8.31 1.00
C PHE A 69 6.80 9.54 0.12
N PHE A 70 5.78 10.35 0.43
CA PHE A 70 5.50 11.55 -0.35
C PHE A 70 6.59 12.61 -0.23
N VAL A 71 7.22 12.76 0.94
CA VAL A 71 8.36 13.67 1.11
C VAL A 71 9.54 13.20 0.27
N HIS A 72 9.85 11.91 0.25
CA HIS A 72 10.95 11.35 -0.54
C HIS A 72 10.69 11.44 -2.06
N VAL A 73 9.49 11.06 -2.52
CA VAL A 73 9.11 11.17 -3.93
C VAL A 73 9.11 12.63 -4.36
N GLY A 74 8.55 13.52 -3.53
CA GLY A 74 8.51 14.95 -3.79
C GLY A 74 9.89 15.59 -3.82
N SER A 75 10.79 15.24 -2.90
CA SER A 75 12.15 15.79 -2.86
C SER A 75 13.04 15.25 -4.00
N SER A 76 12.72 14.08 -4.55
CA SER A 76 13.42 13.50 -5.70
C SER A 76 13.05 14.17 -7.03
N LEU A 77 12.04 15.05 -7.05
CA LEU A 77 11.68 15.82 -8.24
C LEU A 77 12.74 16.89 -8.52
N ASN A 78 13.41 16.77 -9.66
CA ASN A 78 14.37 17.76 -10.12
C ASN A 78 13.63 18.94 -10.79
N LEU A 79 13.48 20.03 -10.05
CA LEU A 79 12.82 21.26 -10.51
C LEU A 79 13.49 21.89 -11.74
N SER A 80 14.80 21.68 -11.93
CA SER A 80 15.53 22.22 -13.07
C SER A 80 15.16 21.54 -14.40
N LEU A 81 14.57 20.34 -14.34
CA LEU A 81 14.11 19.60 -15.52
C LEU A 81 12.66 19.94 -15.90
N ILE A 82 11.98 20.80 -15.13
CA ILE A 82 10.60 21.19 -15.43
C ILE A 82 10.57 22.00 -16.73
N SER A 83 9.93 21.43 -17.74
CA SER A 83 9.74 22.06 -19.04
C SER A 83 8.31 21.85 -19.56
N LEU A 84 7.92 22.65 -20.56
CA LEU A 84 6.64 22.50 -21.26
C LEU A 84 6.50 21.12 -21.94
N THR A 85 7.60 20.49 -22.35
CA THR A 85 7.59 19.14 -22.92
C THR A 85 7.34 18.09 -21.85
N MET A 86 8.03 18.16 -20.71
CA MET A 86 7.80 17.27 -19.57
C MET A 86 6.36 17.36 -19.05
N LEU A 87 5.77 18.57 -19.03
CA LEU A 87 4.38 18.74 -18.64
C LEU A 87 3.41 18.05 -19.60
N LYS A 88 3.65 18.13 -20.92
CA LYS A 88 2.85 17.42 -21.92
C LYS A 88 2.96 15.90 -21.73
N ASP A 89 4.17 15.38 -21.53
CA ASP A 89 4.41 13.95 -21.32
C ASP A 89 3.74 13.47 -20.03
N ALA A 90 3.85 14.23 -18.94
CA ALA A 90 3.21 13.92 -17.67
C ALA A 90 1.69 13.87 -17.80
N ILE A 91 1.07 14.85 -18.47
CA ILE A 91 -0.38 14.86 -18.72
C ILE A 91 -0.78 13.66 -19.58
N LEU A 92 -0.01 13.34 -20.62
CA LEU A 92 -0.27 12.19 -21.47
C LEU A 92 -0.23 10.88 -20.67
N ILE A 93 0.78 10.70 -19.81
CA ILE A 93 0.91 9.53 -18.95
C ILE A 93 -0.27 9.45 -17.97
N VAL A 94 -0.67 10.56 -17.35
CA VAL A 94 -1.83 10.60 -16.45
C VAL A 94 -3.11 10.21 -17.18
N LEU A 95 -3.35 10.77 -18.36
CA LEU A 95 -4.52 10.42 -19.18
C LEU A 95 -4.50 8.95 -19.60
N ALA A 96 -3.35 8.43 -20.01
CA ALA A 96 -3.18 7.03 -20.36
C ALA A 96 -3.46 6.10 -19.16
N MET A 97 -2.94 6.42 -17.97
CA MET A 97 -3.21 5.65 -16.74
C MET A 97 -4.70 5.64 -16.41
N ILE A 98 -5.38 6.79 -16.49
CA ILE A 98 -6.83 6.89 -16.25
C ILE A 98 -7.60 6.08 -17.29
N PHE A 99 -7.23 6.21 -18.57
CA PHE A 99 -7.88 5.49 -19.65
C PHE A 99 -7.76 3.97 -19.49
N ILE A 100 -6.56 3.46 -19.24
CA ILE A 100 -6.31 2.03 -18.99
C ILE A 100 -7.13 1.55 -17.79
N ARG A 101 -7.20 2.34 -16.72
CA ARG A 101 -7.99 2.01 -15.52
C ARG A 101 -9.48 1.90 -15.84
N ILE A 102 -10.04 2.84 -16.60
CA ILE A 102 -11.45 2.82 -17.02
C ILE A 102 -11.73 1.61 -17.92
N VAL A 103 -10.85 1.33 -18.90
CA VAL A 103 -10.99 0.19 -19.82
C VAL A 103 -10.94 -1.13 -19.05
N ALA A 104 -9.97 -1.28 -18.12
CA ALA A 104 -9.85 -2.46 -17.28
C ALA A 104 -11.08 -2.65 -16.37
N GLY A 105 -11.60 -1.57 -15.79
CA GLY A 105 -12.85 -1.60 -15.03
C GLY A 105 -14.03 -2.05 -15.88
N PHE A 106 -14.14 -1.55 -17.11
CA PHE A 106 -15.26 -1.81 -18.01
C PHE A 106 -15.42 -3.29 -18.38
N VAL A 107 -14.34 -4.09 -18.32
CA VAL A 107 -14.42 -5.56 -18.47
C VAL A 107 -15.40 -6.18 -17.46
N PHE A 108 -15.52 -5.61 -16.26
CA PHE A 108 -16.41 -6.08 -15.20
C PHE A 108 -17.79 -5.38 -15.20
N TYR A 109 -18.08 -4.59 -16.24
CA TYR A 109 -19.34 -3.87 -16.40
C TYR A 109 -20.56 -4.79 -16.32
N SER A 110 -20.48 -5.95 -16.96
CA SER A 110 -21.59 -6.92 -17.00
C SER A 110 -21.91 -7.56 -15.64
N THR A 111 -21.00 -7.51 -14.67
CA THR A 111 -21.13 -8.21 -13.38
C THR A 111 -21.41 -7.27 -12.21
N MET A 112 -20.87 -6.04 -12.24
CA MET A 112 -20.89 -5.12 -11.08
C MET A 112 -21.76 -3.86 -11.25
N GLY A 113 -22.20 -3.55 -12.48
CA GLY A 113 -22.99 -2.34 -12.79
C GLY A 113 -22.15 -1.05 -12.86
N PHE A 114 -22.62 -0.04 -13.62
CA PHE A 114 -21.86 1.17 -14.02
C PHE A 114 -21.17 1.91 -12.86
N LYS A 115 -21.87 2.09 -11.72
CA LYS A 115 -21.39 2.87 -10.57
C LYS A 115 -20.22 2.24 -9.81
N LYS A 116 -19.95 0.94 -9.98
CA LYS A 116 -18.84 0.24 -9.31
C LYS A 116 -17.61 0.06 -10.20
N VAL A 117 -17.72 0.46 -11.47
CA VAL A 117 -16.79 0.12 -12.55
C VAL A 117 -15.95 1.32 -13.00
N ILE A 118 -16.49 2.52 -12.85
CA ILE A 118 -15.80 3.82 -13.04
C ILE A 118 -15.38 4.35 -11.67
#